data_AF-A0AA42MCN6-F1
#
_entry.id   AF-A0AA42MCN6-F1
#
_cell.length_a   1.000
_cell.length_b   1.000
_cell.length_c   1.000
_cell.angle_alpha   90.00
_cell.angle_beta   90.00
_cell.angle_gamma   90.00
#
_symmetry.space_group_name_H-M   'P 1'
#
loop_
_entity.id
_entity.type
_entity.pdbx_description
1 polymer ?
#
loop_
_entity_poly.entity_id
_entity_poly.type
_entity_poly.pdbx_seq_one_letter_code
_entity_poly.pdbx_strand_id
1 'polypeptide(L)'
;MMNCELELNNIAKNKLIQLLDYVSHQAEDTQKIQYEISGNRFYSHDLEKLRGLKILNDGDWWFQIQRLQLQSMPKPSKILVSHIHVDAEKEPTVNFSTLNKIVSFKKVHQFRLPYLMVACDLITKIDILQKLFKEFESYLNSWEDWKQDNDEIKKSIIVYDKLFSWNTAINLGGTGDGEEIVAGFGLVDWVLPTTQKSYSYPLITIPLEMEIEKNGLIRVGAKDTRANIEMDAILLEDDIPTSGQVKLALKENLNNGRSLQLFEGETYSDLVEAFVANIFSRGIIVDAENRAIPSKNLAVTLTSVLFSRPKRNSILSDDIELLKTKLNDPSVAIPEQPLSLVTELQNDINEKETYSFRGRSGTEGFGSKVEELYFPLPYNKEQITIVQNLLTSSGVVVQGPPGTGKTHSIANIICHYLANGKKVLVTAQQSHVLKTVHEKIPDELKPLVVSRIGSSKESKNQLESSIDLIVQKITQ
;
A
#
# COMPACT_ATOMS: atom_id res chain seq x y z
N MET A 1 -50.84 -16.88 -4.42
CA MET A 1 -49.89 -16.29 -3.45
C MET A 1 -48.45 -16.57 -3.87
N MET A 2 -48.04 -17.83 -4.08
CA MET A 2 -46.66 -18.20 -4.47
C MET A 2 -46.10 -17.48 -5.72
N ASN A 3 -46.91 -17.31 -6.78
CA ASN A 3 -46.45 -16.56 -7.99
C ASN A 3 -46.25 -15.06 -7.77
N CYS A 4 -46.97 -14.45 -6.82
CA CYS A 4 -46.93 -13.01 -6.57
C CYS A 4 -45.70 -12.63 -5.73
N GLU A 5 -45.33 -13.48 -4.77
CA GLU A 5 -44.09 -13.33 -3.99
C GLU A 5 -42.83 -13.52 -4.84
N LEU A 6 -42.86 -14.46 -5.79
CA LEU A 6 -41.77 -14.66 -6.77
C LEU A 6 -41.59 -13.45 -7.69
N GLU A 7 -42.69 -12.86 -8.18
CA GLU A 7 -42.63 -11.63 -9.00
C GLU A 7 -42.11 -10.42 -8.21
N LEU A 8 -42.59 -10.22 -6.98
CA LEU A 8 -42.11 -9.15 -6.10
C LEU A 8 -40.61 -9.28 -5.78
N ASN A 9 -40.14 -10.50 -5.54
CA ASN A 9 -38.73 -10.77 -5.26
C ASN A 9 -37.85 -10.51 -6.50
N ASN A 10 -38.33 -10.84 -7.71
CA ASN A 10 -37.63 -10.52 -8.96
C ASN A 10 -37.56 -9.01 -9.22
N ILE A 11 -38.63 -8.26 -8.96
CA ILE A 11 -38.62 -6.79 -9.07
C ILE A 11 -37.61 -6.18 -8.10
N ALA A 12 -37.57 -6.66 -6.86
CA ALA A 12 -36.62 -6.19 -5.87
C ALA A 12 -35.17 -6.53 -6.22
N LYS A 13 -34.90 -7.75 -6.73
CA LYS A 13 -33.58 -8.15 -7.26
C LYS A 13 -33.13 -7.18 -8.35
N ASN A 14 -33.99 -6.87 -9.31
CA ASN A 14 -33.67 -5.93 -10.39
C ASN A 14 -33.38 -4.51 -9.88
N LYS A 15 -34.19 -3.99 -8.93
CA LYS A 15 -33.94 -2.69 -8.31
C LYS A 15 -32.64 -2.64 -7.52
N LEU A 16 -32.26 -3.74 -6.85
CA LEU A 16 -30.96 -3.82 -6.16
C LEU A 16 -29.79 -3.82 -7.13
N ILE A 17 -29.91 -4.53 -8.26
CA ILE A 17 -28.90 -4.49 -9.33
C ILE A 17 -28.75 -3.06 -9.86
N GLN A 18 -29.85 -2.36 -10.12
CA GLN A 18 -29.81 -0.95 -10.55
C GLN A 18 -29.18 -0.02 -9.51
N LEU A 19 -29.43 -0.25 -8.22
CA LEU A 19 -28.78 0.51 -7.14
C LEU A 19 -27.26 0.25 -7.13
N LEU A 20 -26.84 -1.00 -7.30
CA LEU A 20 -25.43 -1.38 -7.41
C LEU A 20 -24.77 -0.75 -8.65
N ASP A 21 -25.47 -0.74 -9.78
CA ASP A 21 -25.01 -0.06 -10.99
C ASP A 21 -24.81 1.44 -10.72
N TYR A 22 -25.78 2.12 -10.09
CA TYR A 22 -25.65 3.53 -9.73
C TYR A 22 -24.41 3.79 -8.85
N VAL A 23 -24.14 2.94 -7.86
CA VAL A 23 -22.96 3.04 -7.00
C VAL A 23 -21.67 2.84 -7.80
N SER A 24 -21.63 1.88 -8.73
CA SER A 24 -20.46 1.66 -9.60
C SER A 24 -20.17 2.87 -10.48
N HIS A 25 -21.19 3.44 -11.13
CA HIS A 25 -21.04 4.61 -11.99
C HIS A 25 -20.55 5.83 -11.19
N GLN A 26 -21.09 6.07 -9.99
CA GLN A 26 -20.59 7.12 -9.10
C GLN A 26 -19.12 6.94 -8.73
N ALA A 27 -18.67 5.69 -8.53
CA ALA A 27 -17.27 5.39 -8.24
C ALA A 27 -16.38 5.61 -9.48
N GLU A 28 -16.84 5.20 -10.67
CA GLU A 28 -16.12 5.35 -11.93
C GLU A 28 -15.96 6.82 -12.37
N ASP A 29 -16.99 7.66 -12.21
CA ASP A 29 -16.96 9.09 -12.54
C ASP A 29 -15.88 9.88 -11.76
N THR A 30 -15.47 9.35 -10.60
CA THR A 30 -14.41 9.96 -9.78
C THR A 30 -13.01 9.46 -10.14
N GLN A 31 -12.89 8.39 -10.94
CA GLN A 31 -11.63 7.72 -11.20
C GLN A 31 -10.87 8.37 -12.38
N LYS A 32 -9.73 8.99 -12.09
CA LYS A 32 -8.85 9.52 -13.14
C LYS A 32 -8.13 8.38 -13.87
N ILE A 33 -8.29 8.33 -15.18
CA ILE A 33 -7.58 7.40 -16.05
C ILE A 33 -6.09 7.74 -16.06
N GLN A 34 -5.26 6.73 -15.79
CA GLN A 34 -3.81 6.88 -15.80
C GLN A 34 -3.22 6.39 -17.11
N TYR A 35 -2.36 7.22 -17.70
CA TYR A 35 -1.62 6.89 -18.90
C TYR A 35 -0.14 6.60 -18.59
N GLU A 36 0.39 7.15 -17.50
CA GLU A 36 1.80 7.01 -17.14
C GLU A 36 1.95 6.88 -15.62
N ILE A 37 3.01 6.18 -15.18
CA ILE A 37 3.37 6.09 -13.76
C ILE A 37 3.86 7.47 -13.28
N SER A 38 3.05 8.13 -12.44
CA SER A 38 3.41 9.39 -11.81
C SER A 38 4.34 9.20 -10.60
N GLY A 39 5.30 10.11 -10.42
CA GLY A 39 6.16 10.14 -9.23
C GLY A 39 7.37 9.18 -9.29
N ASN A 40 7.87 8.82 -8.11
CA ASN A 40 9.03 7.94 -7.99
C ASN A 40 8.63 6.48 -8.23
N ARG A 41 9.49 5.77 -8.95
CA ARG A 41 9.32 4.36 -9.31
C ARG A 41 10.64 3.63 -9.24
N PHE A 42 10.60 2.37 -8.87
CA PHE A 42 11.78 1.52 -8.72
C PHE A 42 11.54 0.21 -9.47
N TYR A 43 12.39 -0.10 -10.46
CA TYR A 43 12.26 -1.33 -11.23
C TYR A 43 12.86 -2.52 -10.47
N SER A 44 12.29 -3.71 -10.65
CA SER A 44 12.75 -4.93 -9.95
C SER A 44 14.24 -5.20 -10.16
N HIS A 45 14.72 -5.08 -11.40
CA HIS A 45 16.13 -5.31 -11.76
C HIS A 45 17.11 -4.29 -11.13
N ASP A 46 16.65 -3.10 -10.76
CA ASP A 46 17.45 -2.11 -10.03
C ASP A 46 17.43 -2.40 -8.53
N LEU A 47 16.27 -2.81 -8.01
CA LEU A 47 16.09 -3.19 -6.60
C LEU A 47 16.94 -4.40 -6.22
N GLU A 48 17.04 -5.41 -7.09
CA GLU A 48 17.84 -6.63 -6.88
C GLU A 48 19.33 -6.34 -6.62
N LYS A 49 19.84 -5.25 -7.20
CA LYS A 49 21.26 -4.85 -7.10
C LYS A 49 21.57 -4.08 -5.81
N LEU A 50 20.56 -3.69 -5.04
CA LEU A 50 20.73 -2.85 -3.86
C LEU A 50 21.41 -3.60 -2.72
N ARG A 51 22.44 -2.97 -2.14
CA ARG A 51 23.03 -3.42 -0.88
C ARG A 51 21.97 -3.43 0.23
N GLY A 52 21.92 -4.49 1.02
CA GLY A 52 21.01 -4.60 2.16
C GLY A 52 19.56 -4.95 1.81
N LEU A 53 19.24 -5.16 0.52
CA LEU A 53 17.98 -5.75 0.10
C LEU A 53 18.10 -7.28 0.13
N LYS A 54 17.08 -7.95 0.65
CA LYS A 54 16.95 -9.40 0.65
C LYS A 54 15.59 -9.79 0.10
N ILE A 55 15.58 -10.57 -0.97
CA ILE A 55 14.38 -11.17 -1.55
C ILE A 55 13.90 -12.28 -0.61
N LEU A 56 12.59 -12.35 -0.41
CA LEU A 56 11.91 -13.29 0.47
C LEU A 56 11.00 -14.18 -0.39
N ASN A 57 10.94 -15.46 -0.07
CA ASN A 57 10.10 -16.44 -0.75
C ASN A 57 8.95 -16.91 0.17
N ASP A 58 8.57 -16.08 1.14
CA ASP A 58 7.68 -16.45 2.23
C ASP A 58 6.18 -16.24 1.88
N GLY A 59 5.85 -16.23 0.59
CA GLY A 59 4.48 -16.10 0.04
C GLY A 59 3.87 -14.70 0.19
N ASP A 60 3.81 -14.18 1.42
CA ASP A 60 3.18 -12.90 1.75
C ASP A 60 4.14 -11.72 1.59
N TRP A 61 5.43 -11.92 1.87
CA TRP A 61 6.49 -10.91 1.80
C TRP A 61 7.43 -11.21 0.65
N TRP A 62 7.72 -10.21 -0.18
CA TRP A 62 8.54 -10.37 -1.37
C TRP A 62 9.97 -9.88 -1.17
N PHE A 63 10.17 -8.82 -0.39
CA PHE A 63 11.52 -8.40 -0.01
C PHE A 63 11.53 -7.64 1.30
N GLN A 64 12.74 -7.54 1.85
CA GLN A 64 13.06 -6.65 2.95
C GLN A 64 14.30 -5.82 2.65
N ILE A 65 14.35 -4.59 3.14
CA ILE A 65 15.49 -3.69 2.97
C ILE A 65 15.94 -3.13 4.33
N GLN A 66 17.24 -3.24 4.59
CA GLN A 66 17.86 -2.76 5.81
C GLN A 66 18.16 -1.27 5.74
N ARG A 67 18.06 -0.60 6.89
CA ARG A 67 18.54 0.76 7.04
C ARG A 67 20.07 0.76 7.10
N LEU A 68 20.71 1.22 6.03
CA LEU A 68 22.17 1.29 5.95
C LEU A 68 22.69 2.66 6.45
N GLN A 69 23.96 2.65 6.87
CA GLN A 69 24.71 3.86 7.20
C GLN A 69 25.95 3.91 6.32
N LEU A 70 26.35 5.12 5.93
CA LEU A 70 27.58 5.32 5.17
C LEU A 70 28.78 4.93 6.03
N GLN A 71 29.72 4.20 5.43
CA GLN A 71 30.96 3.84 6.09
C GLN A 71 31.85 5.07 6.23
N SER A 72 32.61 5.14 7.33
CA SER A 72 33.58 6.20 7.56
C SER A 72 34.72 6.10 6.55
N MET A 73 35.10 7.25 5.98
CA MET A 73 36.22 7.35 5.05
C MET A 73 37.52 6.75 5.64
N PRO A 74 38.30 6.00 4.85
CA PRO A 74 39.57 5.46 5.29
C PRO A 74 40.50 6.61 5.71
N LYS A 75 41.14 6.45 6.85
CA LYS A 75 42.04 7.47 7.40
C LYS A 75 43.44 7.31 6.80
N PRO A 76 44.02 8.35 6.18
CA PRO A 76 45.38 8.27 5.67
C PRO A 76 46.40 8.09 6.79
N SER A 77 47.56 7.52 6.45
CA SER A 77 48.67 7.35 7.41
C SER A 77 49.15 8.69 7.94
N LYS A 78 49.75 8.71 9.14
CA LYS A 78 50.32 9.95 9.72
C LYS A 78 51.33 10.65 8.78
N ILE A 79 51.98 9.89 7.91
CA ILE A 79 52.95 10.38 6.93
C ILE A 79 52.21 11.09 5.78
N LEU A 80 51.13 10.47 5.27
CA LEU A 80 50.35 11.00 4.16
C LEU A 80 49.48 12.19 4.51
N VAL A 81 48.90 12.25 5.72
CA VAL A 81 47.90 13.28 6.12
C VAL A 81 48.35 14.72 5.82
N SER A 82 49.65 15.00 5.96
CA SER A 82 50.20 16.35 5.72
C SER A 82 50.55 16.65 4.27
N HIS A 83 50.49 15.65 3.38
CA HIS A 83 50.95 15.73 1.99
C HIS A 83 49.84 15.51 0.96
N ILE A 84 48.62 15.19 1.38
CA ILE A 84 47.49 14.93 0.49
C ILE A 84 46.29 15.80 0.85
N HIS A 85 45.46 16.10 -0.14
CA HIS A 85 44.13 16.66 0.04
C HIS A 85 43.11 15.54 -0.18
N VAL A 86 42.23 15.34 0.80
CA VAL A 86 41.21 14.29 0.78
C VAL A 86 39.83 14.94 0.80
N ASP A 87 38.97 14.51 -0.11
CA ASP A 87 37.57 14.89 -0.21
C ASP A 87 36.73 13.60 -0.31
N ALA A 88 35.49 13.63 0.17
CA ALA A 88 34.58 12.50 0.08
C ALA A 88 33.93 12.35 -1.31
N GLU A 89 33.91 13.43 -2.10
CA GLU A 89 33.32 13.45 -3.44
C GLU A 89 34.36 13.50 -4.55
N LYS A 90 35.60 13.90 -4.26
CA LYS A 90 36.68 14.03 -5.24
C LYS A 90 37.84 13.12 -4.91
N GLU A 91 38.50 12.64 -5.96
CA GLU A 91 39.71 11.83 -5.86
C GLU A 91 40.78 12.54 -4.99
N PRO A 92 41.44 11.81 -4.06
CA PRO A 92 42.52 12.36 -3.27
C PRO A 92 43.64 12.91 -4.17
N THR A 93 44.14 14.11 -3.87
CA THR A 93 45.21 14.73 -4.67
C THR A 93 46.45 15.00 -3.82
N VAL A 94 47.63 14.91 -4.43
CA VAL A 94 48.88 15.20 -3.73
C VAL A 94 49.12 16.70 -3.66
N ASN A 95 49.48 17.20 -2.49
CA ASN A 95 49.80 18.61 -2.29
C ASN A 95 51.25 18.90 -2.74
N PHE A 96 51.37 19.47 -3.94
CA PHE A 96 52.66 19.85 -4.53
C PHE A 96 53.45 20.85 -3.69
N SER A 97 52.79 21.72 -2.91
CA SER A 97 53.50 22.69 -2.04
C SER A 97 54.26 22.01 -0.91
N THR A 98 53.75 20.89 -0.40
CA THR A 98 54.39 20.09 0.64
C THR A 98 55.46 19.17 0.07
N LEU A 99 55.25 18.60 -1.12
CA LEU A 99 56.30 17.85 -1.83
C LEU A 99 57.51 18.75 -2.14
N ASN A 100 57.28 19.98 -2.60
CA ASN A 100 58.35 20.94 -2.88
C ASN A 100 59.19 21.26 -1.63
N LYS A 101 58.61 21.21 -0.43
CA LYS A 101 59.37 21.39 0.83
C LYS A 101 60.34 20.22 1.09
N ILE A 102 59.97 18.99 0.73
CA ILE A 102 60.84 17.80 0.85
C ILE A 102 62.02 17.91 -0.12
N VAL A 103 61.75 18.34 -1.35
CA VAL A 103 62.77 18.48 -2.41
C VAL A 103 63.65 19.72 -2.18
N SER A 104 63.15 20.75 -1.47
CA SER A 104 63.89 21.98 -1.24
C SER A 104 65.19 21.75 -0.47
N PHE A 105 66.28 22.33 -0.97
CA PHE A 105 67.54 22.37 -0.25
C PHE A 105 67.52 23.53 0.74
N LYS A 106 67.75 23.25 2.03
CA LYS A 106 68.04 24.31 3.00
C LYS A 106 69.38 24.94 2.63
N LYS A 107 69.34 26.11 1.98
CA LYS A 107 70.47 27.03 1.77
C LYS A 107 71.78 26.38 1.30
N VAL A 108 71.86 26.01 0.02
CA VAL A 108 73.13 25.63 -0.64
C VAL A 108 74.07 26.85 -0.83
N HIS A 109 73.62 28.06 -0.52
CA HIS A 109 74.31 29.29 -0.92
C HIS A 109 75.44 29.75 0.02
N GLN A 110 75.86 28.98 1.03
CA GLN A 110 76.93 29.44 1.95
C GLN A 110 77.99 28.41 2.39
N PHE A 111 77.94 27.14 1.96
CA PHE A 111 79.00 26.17 2.29
C PHE A 111 79.31 25.26 1.10
N ARG A 112 80.60 25.06 0.79
CA ARG A 112 81.09 23.96 -0.07
C ARG A 112 80.85 22.65 0.68
N LEU A 113 79.65 22.10 0.57
CA LEU A 113 79.34 20.78 1.11
C LEU A 113 80.15 19.73 0.33
N PRO A 114 80.74 18.71 0.99
CA PRO A 114 81.35 17.59 0.31
C PRO A 114 80.33 16.92 -0.62
N TYR A 115 80.73 16.60 -1.85
CA TYR A 115 79.88 15.94 -2.86
C TYR A 115 79.12 14.73 -2.28
N LEU A 116 79.78 13.95 -1.42
CA LEU A 116 79.22 12.78 -0.76
C LEU A 116 77.99 13.11 0.10
N MET A 117 78.00 14.23 0.84
CA MET A 117 76.88 14.61 1.72
C MET A 117 75.65 15.04 0.93
N VAL A 118 75.84 15.73 -0.20
CA VAL A 118 74.76 16.13 -1.10
C VAL A 118 74.13 14.91 -1.77
N ALA A 119 74.96 13.96 -2.22
CA ALA A 119 74.50 12.70 -2.79
C ALA A 119 73.70 11.87 -1.77
N CYS A 120 74.17 11.75 -0.52
CA CYS A 120 73.43 11.05 0.54
C CYS A 120 72.08 11.71 0.85
N ASP A 121 72.01 13.05 0.98
CA ASP A 121 70.75 13.78 1.23
C ASP A 121 69.72 13.57 0.10
N LEU A 122 70.19 13.62 -1.16
CA LEU A 122 69.35 13.35 -2.33
C LEU A 122 68.79 11.93 -2.33
N ILE A 123 69.63 10.92 -2.06
CA ILE A 123 69.21 9.53 -1.99
C ILE A 123 68.15 9.35 -0.89
N THR A 124 68.36 9.93 0.29
CA THR A 124 67.38 9.85 1.40
C THR A 124 66.06 10.54 1.04
N LYS A 125 66.09 11.70 0.37
CA LYS A 125 64.87 12.39 -0.07
C LYS A 125 64.11 11.60 -1.13
N ILE A 126 64.81 10.98 -2.08
CA ILE A 126 64.21 10.12 -3.10
C ILE A 126 63.54 8.90 -2.44
N ASP A 127 64.19 8.27 -1.46
CA ASP A 127 63.63 7.14 -0.71
C ASP A 127 62.36 7.53 0.05
N ILE A 128 62.34 8.70 0.70
CA ILE A 128 61.15 9.24 1.36
C ILE A 128 60.00 9.47 0.37
N LEU A 129 60.29 10.05 -0.80
CA LEU A 129 59.28 10.28 -1.84
C LEU A 129 58.75 8.96 -2.40
N GLN A 130 59.61 7.99 -2.67
CA GLN A 130 59.20 6.65 -3.12
C GLN A 130 58.28 5.98 -2.11
N LYS A 131 58.61 6.04 -0.82
CA LYS A 131 57.76 5.51 0.24
C LYS A 131 56.42 6.25 0.32
N LEU A 132 56.42 7.56 0.17
CA LEU A 132 55.21 8.39 0.20
C LEU A 132 54.29 8.05 -0.97
N PHE A 133 54.81 7.96 -2.20
CA PHE A 133 54.00 7.59 -3.36
C PHE A 133 53.45 6.17 -3.25
N LYS A 134 54.23 5.21 -2.73
CA LYS A 134 53.74 3.86 -2.48
C LYS A 134 52.62 3.80 -1.45
N GLU A 135 52.74 4.57 -0.35
CA GLU A 135 51.65 4.68 0.63
C GLU A 135 50.44 5.38 0.01
N PHE A 136 50.64 6.39 -0.84
CA PHE A 136 49.56 7.11 -1.50
C PHE A 136 48.78 6.20 -2.47
N GLU A 137 49.47 5.41 -3.31
CA GLU A 137 48.84 4.41 -4.19
C GLU A 137 48.02 3.40 -3.38
N SER A 138 48.59 2.89 -2.28
CA SER A 138 47.85 1.96 -1.40
C SER A 138 46.61 2.60 -0.78
N TYR A 139 46.70 3.89 -0.41
CA TYR A 139 45.57 4.63 0.13
C TYR A 139 44.50 4.91 -0.94
N LEU A 140 44.92 5.26 -2.15
CA LEU A 140 44.04 5.54 -3.29
C LEU A 140 43.19 4.31 -3.62
N ASN A 141 43.77 3.12 -3.68
CA ASN A 141 43.03 1.87 -3.84
C ASN A 141 41.98 1.66 -2.72
N SER A 142 42.37 1.86 -1.46
CA SER A 142 41.42 1.74 -0.33
C SER A 142 40.31 2.79 -0.36
N TRP A 143 40.61 4.00 -0.87
CA TRP A 143 39.63 5.07 -1.04
C TRP A 143 38.68 4.76 -2.21
N GLU A 144 39.17 4.22 -3.33
CA GLU A 144 38.34 3.81 -4.46
C GLU A 144 37.37 2.70 -4.07
N ASP A 145 37.86 1.65 -3.38
CA ASP A 145 37.01 0.57 -2.86
C ASP A 145 35.93 1.13 -1.92
N TRP A 146 36.33 2.00 -0.98
CA TRP A 146 35.40 2.67 -0.06
C TRP A 146 34.38 3.54 -0.80
N LYS A 147 34.81 4.28 -1.83
CA LYS A 147 33.99 5.21 -2.59
C LYS A 147 32.93 4.43 -3.39
N GLN A 148 33.34 3.35 -4.06
CA GLN A 148 32.45 2.46 -4.78
C GLN A 148 31.42 1.83 -3.84
N ASP A 149 31.85 1.28 -2.71
CA ASP A 149 30.93 0.68 -1.74
C ASP A 149 29.95 1.71 -1.16
N ASN A 150 30.41 2.91 -0.82
CA ASN A 150 29.52 3.96 -0.30
C ASN A 150 28.56 4.50 -1.36
N ASP A 151 28.96 4.59 -2.63
CA ASP A 151 28.05 5.02 -3.70
C ASP A 151 26.97 3.96 -3.97
N GLU A 152 27.27 2.66 -3.85
CA GLU A 152 26.25 1.60 -3.85
C GLU A 152 25.33 1.68 -2.61
N ILE A 153 25.88 1.94 -1.42
CA ILE A 153 25.07 2.15 -0.20
C ILE A 153 24.14 3.37 -0.34
N LYS A 154 24.60 4.47 -0.97
CA LYS A 154 23.76 5.66 -1.22
C LYS A 154 22.54 5.32 -2.06
N LYS A 155 22.68 4.50 -3.10
CA LYS A 155 21.54 4.05 -3.92
C LYS A 155 20.50 3.34 -3.05
N SER A 156 20.93 2.43 -2.17
CA SER A 156 20.04 1.75 -1.22
C SER A 156 19.36 2.71 -0.24
N ILE A 157 20.10 3.72 0.28
CA ILE A 157 19.55 4.72 1.20
C ILE A 157 18.43 5.53 0.51
N ILE A 158 18.60 5.94 -0.74
CA ILE A 158 17.58 6.69 -1.49
C ILE A 158 16.27 5.89 -1.59
N VAL A 159 16.37 4.59 -1.92
CA VAL A 159 15.20 3.71 -2.00
C VAL A 159 14.57 3.52 -0.62
N TYR A 160 15.39 3.23 0.39
CA TYR A 160 14.93 3.06 1.78
C TYR A 160 14.17 4.29 2.28
N ASP A 161 14.75 5.48 2.13
CA ASP A 161 14.14 6.75 2.57
C ASP A 161 12.80 6.99 1.86
N LYS A 162 12.71 6.60 0.58
CA LYS A 162 11.46 6.74 -0.16
C LYS A 162 10.39 5.76 0.32
N LEU A 163 10.71 4.48 0.52
CA LEU A 163 9.80 3.50 1.10
C LEU A 163 9.33 3.93 2.50
N PHE A 164 10.24 4.44 3.32
CA PHE A 164 9.92 4.99 4.64
C PHE A 164 8.93 6.16 4.53
N SER A 165 9.15 7.08 3.60
CA SER A 165 8.27 8.22 3.37
C SER A 165 6.87 7.79 2.94
N TRP A 166 6.77 6.82 2.02
CA TRP A 166 5.49 6.26 1.59
C TRP A 166 4.76 5.55 2.74
N ASN A 167 5.47 4.75 3.54
CA ASN A 167 4.88 4.09 4.71
C ASN A 167 4.28 5.11 5.68
N THR A 168 5.01 6.20 5.89
CA THR A 168 4.59 7.26 6.82
C THR A 168 3.36 7.99 6.28
N ALA A 169 3.32 8.30 4.99
CA ALA A 169 2.18 8.93 4.34
C ALA A 169 0.91 8.05 4.39
N ILE A 170 1.05 6.75 4.13
CA ILE A 170 -0.05 5.77 4.18
C ILE A 170 -0.65 5.67 5.60
N ASN A 171 0.20 5.68 6.63
CA ASN A 171 -0.23 5.50 8.02
C ASN A 171 -0.75 6.79 8.67
N LEU A 172 -0.27 7.96 8.25
CA LEU A 172 -0.67 9.25 8.82
C LEU A 172 -2.08 9.71 8.37
N GLY A 173 -2.67 9.09 7.34
CA GLY A 173 -4.09 9.26 7.01
C GLY A 173 -4.53 10.72 6.86
N GLY A 174 -3.88 11.47 5.95
CA GLY A 174 -4.31 12.82 5.60
C GLY A 174 -5.72 12.87 5.01
N THR A 175 -6.33 14.06 4.98
CA THR A 175 -7.71 14.35 4.52
C THR A 175 -7.93 14.23 3.00
N GLY A 176 -7.10 13.46 2.28
CA GLY A 176 -7.20 13.23 0.83
C GLY A 176 -7.35 11.75 0.49
N ASP A 177 -7.54 11.45 -0.80
CA ASP A 177 -7.48 10.08 -1.33
C ASP A 177 -6.17 9.44 -0.88
N GLY A 178 -6.22 8.50 0.05
CA GLY A 178 -5.02 7.94 0.66
C GLY A 178 -4.09 7.36 -0.40
N GLU A 179 -2.78 7.55 -0.28
CA GLU A 179 -1.81 6.88 -1.14
C GLU A 179 -1.80 5.36 -0.85
N GLU A 180 -1.47 4.59 -1.87
CA GLU A 180 -1.13 3.17 -1.79
C GLU A 180 0.19 2.92 -2.52
N ILE A 181 0.87 1.85 -2.14
CA ILE A 181 2.00 1.31 -2.91
C ILE A 181 1.53 0.15 -3.73
N VAL A 182 2.09 0.05 -4.92
CA VAL A 182 1.68 -0.91 -5.93
C VAL A 182 2.90 -1.50 -6.60
N ALA A 183 2.85 -2.80 -6.82
CA ALA A 183 3.70 -3.48 -7.78
C ALA A 183 2.96 -3.58 -9.12
N GLY A 184 3.57 -3.02 -10.15
CA GLY A 184 3.15 -3.19 -11.53
C GLY A 184 3.96 -4.27 -12.22
N PHE A 185 3.33 -5.03 -13.12
CA PHE A 185 3.95 -6.09 -13.91
C PHE A 185 3.62 -5.91 -15.39
N GLY A 186 4.59 -6.18 -16.25
CA GLY A 186 4.44 -6.05 -17.71
C GLY A 186 4.22 -4.61 -18.10
N LEU A 187 5.30 -3.84 -18.25
CA LEU A 187 5.19 -2.42 -18.56
C LEU A 187 4.82 -2.22 -20.04
N VAL A 188 3.65 -1.64 -20.28
CA VAL A 188 3.15 -1.38 -21.63
C VAL A 188 3.58 0.02 -22.07
N ASP A 189 4.38 0.09 -23.12
CA ASP A 189 4.85 1.33 -23.75
C ASP A 189 4.21 1.44 -25.16
N TRP A 190 3.28 2.37 -25.34
CA TRP A 190 2.51 2.51 -26.57
C TRP A 190 2.01 3.95 -26.79
N VAL A 191 1.97 4.42 -28.03
CA VAL A 191 1.21 5.61 -28.44
C VAL A 191 -0.14 5.11 -28.95
N LEU A 192 -1.19 5.42 -28.21
CA LEU A 192 -2.52 4.91 -28.46
C LEU A 192 -3.04 5.34 -29.85
N PRO A 193 -3.67 4.44 -30.64
CA PRO A 193 -4.00 4.73 -32.05
C PRO A 193 -5.00 5.87 -32.26
N THR A 194 -6.08 5.90 -31.50
CA THR A 194 -7.18 6.86 -31.62
C THR A 194 -6.83 8.16 -30.90
N THR A 195 -6.42 8.10 -29.63
CA THR A 195 -6.15 9.31 -28.84
C THR A 195 -4.78 9.93 -29.09
N GLN A 196 -3.84 9.21 -29.73
CA GLN A 196 -2.44 9.62 -29.93
C GLN A 196 -1.71 10.01 -28.64
N LYS A 197 -2.21 9.55 -27.48
CA LYS A 197 -1.57 9.78 -26.18
C LYS A 197 -0.47 8.75 -25.95
N SER A 198 0.61 9.21 -25.32
CA SER A 198 1.64 8.33 -24.74
C SER A 198 1.04 7.52 -23.59
N TYR A 199 1.23 6.21 -23.64
CA TYR A 199 0.85 5.25 -22.60
C TYR A 199 2.10 4.50 -22.17
N SER A 200 2.46 4.63 -20.89
CA SER A 200 3.61 3.97 -20.25
C SER A 200 3.18 3.51 -18.86
N TYR A 201 2.46 2.39 -18.80
CA TYR A 201 1.82 1.94 -17.57
C TYR A 201 1.80 0.39 -17.47
N PRO A 202 1.89 -0.19 -16.28
CA PRO A 202 1.90 -1.65 -16.12
C PRO A 202 0.57 -2.27 -16.53
N LEU A 203 0.60 -3.47 -17.12
CA LEU A 203 -0.58 -4.24 -17.52
C LEU A 203 -1.30 -4.84 -16.33
N ILE A 204 -0.55 -5.28 -15.31
CA ILE A 204 -1.08 -5.90 -14.10
C ILE A 204 -0.59 -5.09 -12.92
N THR A 205 -1.45 -4.85 -11.93
CA THR A 205 -1.05 -4.22 -10.67
C THR A 205 -1.52 -5.01 -9.46
N ILE A 206 -0.69 -5.04 -8.42
CA ILE A 206 -1.03 -5.58 -7.11
C ILE A 206 -0.74 -4.50 -6.05
N PRO A 207 -1.75 -4.05 -5.29
CA PRO A 207 -1.50 -3.23 -4.10
C PRO A 207 -0.61 -3.98 -3.12
N LEU A 208 0.32 -3.28 -2.46
CA LEU A 208 1.26 -3.87 -1.53
C LEU A 208 1.04 -3.38 -0.11
N GLU A 209 1.33 -4.26 0.84
CA GLU A 209 1.48 -3.94 2.25
C GLU A 209 2.95 -3.68 2.57
N MET A 210 3.20 -2.80 3.54
CA MET A 210 4.52 -2.52 4.06
C MET A 210 4.54 -2.53 5.57
N GLU A 211 5.63 -3.01 6.12
CA GLU A 211 5.85 -3.03 7.56
C GLU A 211 7.24 -2.54 7.93
N ILE A 212 7.31 -1.66 8.93
CA ILE A 212 8.55 -1.23 9.54
C ILE A 212 8.71 -1.93 10.89
N GLU A 213 9.79 -2.69 11.04
CA GLU A 213 10.16 -3.31 12.31
C GLU A 213 10.82 -2.31 13.27
N LYS A 214 10.93 -2.67 14.55
CA LYS A 214 11.55 -1.83 15.59
C LYS A 214 13.01 -1.48 15.31
N ASN A 215 13.73 -2.34 14.60
CA ASN A 215 15.12 -2.14 14.17
C ASN A 215 15.25 -1.23 12.92
N GLY A 216 14.13 -0.78 12.34
CA GLY A 216 14.08 -0.01 11.10
C GLY A 216 14.11 -0.85 9.82
N LEU A 217 14.04 -2.19 9.88
CA LEU A 217 13.90 -3.03 8.69
C LEU A 217 12.52 -2.80 8.06
N ILE A 218 12.48 -2.57 6.75
CA ILE A 218 11.22 -2.44 5.99
C ILE A 218 10.97 -3.74 5.26
N ARG A 219 9.77 -4.33 5.42
CA ARG A 219 9.26 -5.44 4.62
C ARG A 219 8.17 -4.96 3.66
N VAL A 220 8.16 -5.50 2.45
CA VAL A 220 7.17 -5.15 1.40
C VAL A 220 6.66 -6.43 0.75
N GLY A 221 5.34 -6.53 0.54
CA GLY A 221 4.72 -7.74 0.00
C GLY A 221 3.23 -7.58 -0.33
N ALA A 222 2.64 -8.61 -0.92
CA ALA A 222 1.26 -8.62 -1.43
C ALA A 222 0.30 -9.44 -0.55
N LYS A 223 0.27 -9.12 0.76
CA LYS A 223 -0.50 -9.88 1.75
C LYS A 223 -2.01 -9.61 1.61
N ASP A 224 -2.80 -10.65 1.31
CA ASP A 224 -4.28 -10.60 1.14
C ASP A 224 -4.78 -9.62 0.06
N THR A 225 -3.91 -9.19 -0.85
CA THR A 225 -4.22 -8.22 -1.91
C THR A 225 -4.51 -8.90 -3.23
N ARG A 226 -5.51 -8.43 -3.96
CA ARG A 226 -5.86 -8.94 -5.29
C ARG A 226 -5.14 -8.17 -6.38
N ALA A 227 -4.72 -8.90 -7.41
CA ALA A 227 -4.19 -8.33 -8.64
C ALA A 227 -5.32 -7.76 -9.51
N ASN A 228 -5.02 -6.71 -10.27
CA ASN A 228 -5.94 -6.09 -11.21
C ASN A 228 -5.32 -5.94 -12.60
N ILE A 229 -6.15 -6.02 -13.64
CA ILE A 229 -5.75 -5.75 -15.03
C ILE A 229 -5.98 -4.27 -15.36
N GLU A 230 -4.91 -3.61 -15.78
CA GLU A 230 -4.81 -2.19 -16.04
C GLU A 230 -4.90 -1.93 -17.55
N MET A 231 -6.12 -1.75 -18.03
CA MET A 231 -6.42 -1.50 -19.44
C MET A 231 -7.42 -0.34 -19.63
N ASP A 232 -7.70 0.45 -18.59
CA ASP A 232 -8.77 1.46 -18.62
C ASP A 232 -8.56 2.51 -19.72
N ALA A 233 -7.31 2.92 -19.97
CA ALA A 233 -6.99 3.83 -21.07
C ALA A 233 -7.17 3.17 -22.45
N ILE A 234 -6.89 1.87 -22.57
CA ILE A 234 -6.99 1.10 -23.82
C ILE A 234 -8.46 0.80 -24.15
N LEU A 235 -9.31 0.60 -23.14
CA LEU A 235 -10.75 0.39 -23.31
C LEU A 235 -11.47 1.60 -23.91
N LEU A 236 -10.88 2.80 -23.82
CA LEU A 236 -11.44 4.01 -24.43
C LEU A 236 -11.09 4.16 -25.92
N GLU A 237 -10.27 3.27 -26.47
CA GLU A 237 -9.83 3.36 -27.87
C GLU A 237 -10.83 2.65 -28.78
N ASP A 238 -11.53 3.42 -29.61
CA ASP A 238 -12.51 2.91 -30.57
C ASP A 238 -11.88 1.96 -31.62
N ASP A 239 -10.59 2.15 -31.94
CA ASP A 239 -9.86 1.32 -32.90
C ASP A 239 -9.51 -0.08 -32.37
N ILE A 240 -9.84 -0.40 -31.10
CA ILE A 240 -9.53 -1.68 -30.45
C ILE A 240 -10.81 -2.29 -29.84
N PRO A 241 -11.76 -2.74 -30.67
CA PRO A 241 -13.07 -3.21 -30.19
C PRO A 241 -12.98 -4.51 -29.36
N THR A 242 -11.91 -5.29 -29.49
CA THR A 242 -11.68 -6.52 -28.73
C THR A 242 -11.16 -6.28 -27.31
N SER A 243 -10.76 -5.05 -26.98
CA SER A 243 -10.10 -4.71 -25.71
C SER A 243 -10.88 -5.14 -24.46
N GLY A 244 -12.22 -5.00 -24.48
CA GLY A 244 -13.09 -5.44 -23.39
C GLY A 244 -13.07 -6.96 -23.17
N GLN A 245 -13.16 -7.75 -24.25
CA GLN A 245 -13.11 -9.21 -24.18
C GLN A 245 -11.74 -9.69 -23.72
N VAL A 246 -10.67 -9.04 -24.18
CA VAL A 246 -9.30 -9.35 -23.75
C VAL A 246 -9.12 -9.06 -22.26
N LYS A 247 -9.60 -7.92 -21.75
CA LYS A 247 -9.53 -7.60 -20.32
C LYS A 247 -10.22 -8.66 -19.46
N LEU A 248 -11.40 -9.12 -19.87
CA LEU A 248 -12.13 -10.19 -19.17
C LEU A 248 -11.35 -11.50 -19.16
N ALA A 249 -10.86 -11.96 -20.32
CA ALA A 249 -10.09 -13.19 -20.43
C ALA A 249 -8.79 -13.14 -19.59
N LEU A 250 -8.08 -12.00 -19.58
CA LEU A 250 -6.90 -11.82 -18.73
C LEU A 250 -7.25 -11.86 -17.25
N LYS A 251 -8.37 -11.25 -16.85
CA LYS A 251 -8.84 -11.25 -15.46
C LYS A 251 -9.24 -12.63 -14.97
N GLU A 252 -9.90 -13.43 -15.80
CA GLU A 252 -10.21 -14.83 -15.48
C GLU A 252 -8.94 -15.66 -15.27
N ASN A 253 -7.97 -15.54 -16.19
CA ASN A 253 -6.69 -16.23 -16.06
C ASN A 253 -5.89 -15.80 -14.83
N LEU A 254 -5.97 -14.52 -14.45
CA LEU A 254 -5.34 -13.99 -13.25
C LEU A 254 -5.96 -14.57 -11.96
N ASN A 255 -7.28 -14.79 -11.94
CA ASN A 255 -8.01 -15.29 -10.79
C ASN A 255 -7.87 -16.81 -10.54
N ASN A 256 -7.21 -17.55 -11.43
CA ASN A 256 -7.04 -19.01 -11.34
C ASN A 256 -5.97 -19.46 -10.31
N GLY A 257 -5.87 -18.80 -9.16
CA GLY A 257 -4.97 -19.20 -8.06
C GLY A 257 -3.48 -18.93 -8.32
N ARG A 258 -3.17 -18.02 -9.23
CA ARG A 258 -1.79 -17.64 -9.59
C ARG A 258 -1.14 -16.83 -8.46
N SER A 259 0.12 -17.14 -8.16
CA SER A 259 0.97 -16.34 -7.27
C SER A 259 1.93 -15.50 -8.12
N LEU A 260 1.73 -14.19 -8.12
CA LEU A 260 2.64 -13.25 -8.79
C LEU A 260 3.77 -12.86 -7.85
N GLN A 261 4.98 -12.74 -8.39
CA GLN A 261 6.18 -12.39 -7.63
C GLN A 261 6.92 -11.22 -8.29
N LEU A 262 7.32 -10.22 -7.50
CA LEU A 262 7.93 -8.98 -8.02
C LEU A 262 9.18 -9.22 -8.85
N PHE A 263 10.00 -10.20 -8.46
CA PHE A 263 11.31 -10.49 -9.05
C PHE A 263 11.29 -11.66 -10.05
N GLU A 264 10.13 -12.26 -10.31
CA GLU A 264 10.02 -13.43 -11.20
C GLU A 264 9.09 -13.12 -12.39
N GLY A 265 9.70 -12.70 -13.51
CA GLY A 265 8.99 -12.35 -14.74
C GLY A 265 8.15 -13.48 -15.35
N GLU A 266 8.55 -14.73 -15.11
CA GLU A 266 7.87 -15.93 -15.59
C GLU A 266 6.46 -16.10 -15.00
N THR A 267 6.18 -15.50 -13.84
CA THR A 267 4.88 -15.63 -13.18
C THR A 267 3.73 -14.94 -13.95
N TYR A 268 4.03 -14.04 -14.88
CA TYR A 268 3.04 -13.28 -15.65
C TYR A 268 3.33 -13.18 -17.15
N SER A 269 4.38 -13.84 -17.66
CA SER A 269 4.80 -13.71 -19.06
C SER A 269 3.71 -14.16 -20.03
N ASP A 270 3.00 -15.25 -19.73
CA ASP A 270 1.89 -15.77 -20.51
C ASP A 270 0.67 -14.82 -20.58
N LEU A 271 0.40 -14.05 -19.51
CA LEU A 271 -0.62 -12.99 -19.53
C LEU A 271 -0.21 -11.84 -20.44
N VAL A 272 1.07 -11.48 -20.43
CA VAL A 272 1.62 -10.47 -21.34
C VAL A 272 1.56 -10.96 -22.79
N GLU A 273 1.92 -12.21 -23.05
CA GLU A 273 1.81 -12.84 -24.37
C GLU A 273 0.37 -12.85 -24.86
N ALA A 274 -0.58 -13.26 -24.02
CA ALA A 274 -2.00 -13.24 -24.34
C ALA A 274 -2.50 -11.82 -24.62
N PHE A 275 -2.07 -10.82 -23.85
CA PHE A 275 -2.41 -9.43 -24.10
C PHE A 275 -1.87 -8.94 -25.45
N VAL A 276 -0.58 -9.12 -25.72
CA VAL A 276 0.07 -8.66 -26.95
C VAL A 276 -0.57 -9.32 -28.19
N ALA A 277 -0.80 -10.63 -28.13
CA ALA A 277 -1.36 -11.40 -29.24
C ALA A 277 -2.80 -10.99 -29.61
N ASN A 278 -3.59 -10.51 -28.64
CA ASN A 278 -5.01 -10.20 -28.85
C ASN A 278 -5.34 -8.70 -28.96
N ILE A 279 -4.39 -7.81 -28.65
CA ILE A 279 -4.59 -6.36 -28.72
C ILE A 279 -4.05 -5.75 -30.00
N PHE A 280 -2.83 -6.12 -30.43
CA PHE A 280 -2.20 -5.49 -31.59
C PHE A 280 -1.33 -6.46 -32.38
N SER A 281 -1.60 -6.59 -33.69
CA SER A 281 -0.96 -7.58 -34.57
C SER A 281 0.56 -7.41 -34.74
N ARG A 282 1.09 -6.21 -34.46
CA ARG A 282 2.53 -5.91 -34.50
C ARG A 282 3.13 -5.67 -33.11
N GLY A 283 2.43 -6.10 -32.06
CA GLY A 283 2.94 -5.95 -30.70
C GLY A 283 4.19 -6.82 -30.48
N ILE A 284 5.15 -6.29 -29.74
CA ILE A 284 6.38 -6.99 -29.40
C ILE A 284 6.56 -7.07 -27.88
N ILE A 285 7.22 -8.15 -27.44
CA ILE A 285 7.68 -8.30 -26.06
C ILE A 285 9.18 -8.03 -26.07
N VAL A 286 9.63 -7.21 -25.12
CA VAL A 286 11.04 -6.82 -24.99
C VAL A 286 11.57 -7.10 -23.59
N ASP A 287 12.87 -7.34 -23.49
CA ASP A 287 13.56 -7.51 -22.22
C ASP A 287 13.80 -6.16 -21.53
N ALA A 288 14.02 -6.19 -20.21
CA ALA A 288 14.21 -5.00 -19.38
C ALA A 288 15.34 -4.07 -19.87
N GLU A 289 16.44 -4.65 -20.40
CA GLU A 289 17.59 -3.90 -20.91
C GLU A 289 17.30 -3.14 -22.22
N ASN A 290 16.34 -3.65 -23.00
CA ASN A 290 15.96 -3.11 -24.31
C ASN A 290 14.64 -2.34 -24.25
N ARG A 291 14.30 -1.80 -23.07
CA ARG A 291 13.03 -1.11 -22.85
C ARG A 291 12.78 -0.06 -23.93
N ALA A 292 11.61 -0.18 -24.56
CA ALA A 292 11.16 0.77 -25.56
C ALA A 292 10.64 2.07 -24.92
N ILE A 293 10.72 3.16 -25.67
CA ILE A 293 9.96 4.39 -25.40
C ILE A 293 8.60 4.24 -26.08
N PRO A 294 7.49 4.76 -25.53
CA PRO A 294 6.19 4.72 -26.18
C PRO A 294 6.26 5.14 -27.65
N SER A 295 5.81 4.24 -28.53
CA SER A 295 5.84 4.39 -29.98
C SER A 295 4.52 3.96 -30.61
N LYS A 296 4.32 4.16 -31.91
CA LYS A 296 3.11 3.69 -32.61
C LYS A 296 2.96 2.16 -32.60
N ASN A 297 4.05 1.42 -32.41
CA ASN A 297 4.01 -0.02 -32.23
C ASN A 297 3.91 -0.33 -30.72
N LEU A 298 2.98 -1.21 -30.37
CA LEU A 298 2.83 -1.73 -29.02
C LEU A 298 4.10 -2.49 -28.61
N ALA A 299 4.70 -2.09 -27.49
CA ALA A 299 5.79 -2.83 -26.87
C ALA A 299 5.43 -3.12 -25.40
N VAL A 300 5.66 -4.34 -24.94
CA VAL A 300 5.51 -4.70 -23.53
C VAL A 300 6.83 -5.21 -23.00
N THR A 301 7.32 -4.58 -21.93
CA THR A 301 8.56 -4.97 -21.27
C THR A 301 8.25 -5.93 -20.12
N LEU A 302 8.88 -7.11 -20.08
CA LEU A 302 8.77 -8.07 -18.97
C LEU A 302 9.58 -7.60 -17.76
N THR A 303 9.18 -6.48 -17.18
CA THR A 303 9.76 -5.93 -15.97
C THR A 303 8.67 -5.55 -14.98
N SER A 304 9.00 -5.69 -13.70
CA SER A 304 8.13 -5.29 -12.62
C SER A 304 8.59 -3.95 -12.05
N VAL A 305 7.67 -3.16 -11.55
CA VAL A 305 7.93 -1.80 -11.05
C VAL A 305 7.18 -1.54 -9.76
N LEU A 306 7.89 -1.02 -8.77
CA LEU A 306 7.34 -0.57 -7.50
C LEU A 306 7.12 0.94 -7.53
N PHE A 307 5.91 1.40 -7.23
CA PHE A 307 5.58 2.82 -7.22
C PHE A 307 4.42 3.12 -6.26
N SER A 308 4.22 4.41 -5.96
CA SER A 308 3.07 4.88 -5.19
C SER A 308 2.03 5.55 -6.08
N ARG A 309 0.75 5.42 -5.75
CA ARG A 309 -0.35 6.12 -6.42
C ARG A 309 -1.50 6.43 -5.45
N PRO A 310 -2.44 7.33 -5.80
CA PRO A 310 -3.70 7.45 -5.07
C PRO A 310 -4.48 6.13 -5.11
N LYS A 311 -5.14 5.77 -4.00
CA LYS A 311 -5.98 4.56 -3.93
C LYS A 311 -7.08 4.58 -4.98
N ARG A 312 -7.24 3.45 -5.66
CA ARG A 312 -8.34 3.24 -6.62
C ARG A 312 -9.53 2.57 -5.96
N ASN A 313 -10.72 2.88 -6.47
CA ASN A 313 -11.96 2.22 -6.06
C ASN A 313 -12.20 0.89 -6.81
N SER A 314 -11.24 0.37 -7.58
CA SER A 314 -11.41 -0.85 -8.39
C SER A 314 -11.82 -2.09 -7.59
N ILE A 315 -11.39 -2.18 -6.32
CA ILE A 315 -11.80 -3.27 -5.43
C ILE A 315 -13.31 -3.21 -5.15
N LEU A 316 -13.86 -2.00 -4.98
CA LEU A 316 -15.29 -1.80 -4.77
C LEU A 316 -16.08 -2.25 -6.01
N SER A 317 -15.60 -1.89 -7.21
CA SER A 317 -16.22 -2.31 -8.48
C SER A 317 -16.26 -3.84 -8.61
N ASP A 318 -15.17 -4.53 -8.25
CA ASP A 318 -15.11 -5.99 -8.29
C ASP A 318 -16.07 -6.65 -7.31
N ASP A 319 -16.16 -6.12 -6.08
CA ASP A 319 -17.09 -6.63 -5.08
C ASP A 319 -18.56 -6.35 -5.49
N ILE A 320 -18.84 -5.23 -6.16
CA ILE A 320 -20.15 -4.91 -6.73
C ILE A 320 -20.53 -5.91 -7.81
N GLU A 321 -19.64 -6.24 -8.75
CA GLU A 321 -19.90 -7.22 -9.81
C GLU A 321 -20.11 -8.64 -9.26
N LEU A 322 -19.39 -9.00 -8.21
CA LEU A 322 -19.63 -10.26 -7.50
C LEU A 322 -21.02 -10.30 -6.86
N LEU A 323 -21.45 -9.19 -6.23
CA LEU A 323 -22.80 -9.08 -5.65
C LEU A 323 -23.88 -9.18 -6.72
N LYS A 324 -23.71 -8.51 -7.87
CA LYS A 324 -24.64 -8.60 -9.01
C LYS A 324 -24.75 -10.03 -9.52
N THR A 325 -23.63 -10.73 -9.68
CA THR A 325 -23.60 -12.13 -10.12
C THR A 325 -24.36 -13.03 -9.16
N LYS A 326 -24.21 -12.84 -7.84
CA LYS A 326 -24.98 -13.57 -6.82
C LYS A 326 -26.47 -13.23 -6.84
N LEU A 327 -26.83 -11.97 -7.09
CA LEU A 327 -28.24 -11.56 -7.17
C LEU A 327 -28.96 -12.13 -8.40
N ASN A 328 -28.23 -12.39 -9.49
CA ASN A 328 -28.76 -13.03 -10.69
C ASN A 328 -29.13 -14.51 -10.47
N ASP A 329 -28.63 -15.15 -9.41
CA ASP A 329 -29.05 -16.50 -9.04
C ASP A 329 -30.47 -16.46 -8.45
N PRO A 330 -31.46 -17.14 -9.07
CA PRO A 330 -32.83 -17.16 -8.58
C PRO A 330 -32.95 -17.82 -7.19
N SER A 331 -32.03 -18.72 -6.82
CA SER A 331 -32.04 -19.42 -5.53
C SER A 331 -31.57 -18.58 -4.35
N VAL A 332 -30.86 -17.47 -4.61
CA VAL A 332 -30.33 -16.61 -3.55
C VAL A 332 -31.46 -15.80 -2.91
N ALA A 333 -31.64 -16.00 -1.61
CA ALA A 333 -32.54 -15.22 -0.78
C ALA A 333 -31.88 -13.91 -0.36
N ILE A 334 -32.57 -12.79 -0.57
CA ILE A 334 -32.10 -11.47 -0.14
C ILE A 334 -32.50 -11.28 1.34
N PRO A 335 -31.58 -10.85 2.23
CA PRO A 335 -31.94 -10.50 3.60
C PRO A 335 -32.95 -9.35 3.63
N GLU A 336 -33.73 -9.25 4.70
CA GLU A 336 -34.78 -8.24 4.84
C GLU A 336 -34.25 -6.79 4.73
N GLN A 337 -33.04 -6.53 5.25
CA GLN A 337 -32.51 -5.17 5.32
C GLN A 337 -32.12 -4.61 3.94
N PRO A 338 -31.32 -5.29 3.09
CA PRO A 338 -31.12 -4.86 1.70
C PRO A 338 -32.43 -4.80 0.92
N LEU A 339 -33.34 -5.75 1.15
CA LEU A 339 -34.64 -5.77 0.48
C LEU A 339 -35.44 -4.49 0.80
N SER A 340 -35.42 -4.03 2.06
CA SER A 340 -36.12 -2.82 2.50
C SER A 340 -35.70 -1.53 1.78
N LEU A 341 -34.50 -1.50 1.19
CA LEU A 341 -33.99 -0.35 0.43
C LEU A 341 -34.69 -0.15 -0.92
N VAL A 342 -35.29 -1.22 -1.45
CA VAL A 342 -35.86 -1.25 -2.80
C VAL A 342 -37.34 -1.62 -2.83
N THR A 343 -37.90 -2.07 -1.71
CA THR A 343 -39.33 -2.29 -1.55
C THR A 343 -40.06 -0.98 -1.32
N GLU A 344 -41.24 -0.85 -1.93
CA GLU A 344 -42.11 0.29 -1.66
C GLU A 344 -42.57 0.28 -0.21
N LEU A 345 -42.54 1.46 0.41
CA LEU A 345 -43.05 1.64 1.76
C LEU A 345 -44.57 1.39 1.73
N GLN A 346 -45.01 0.42 2.53
CA GLN A 346 -46.44 0.25 2.77
C GLN A 346 -46.92 1.42 3.65
N ASN A 347 -47.99 2.10 3.22
CA ASN A 347 -48.60 3.21 3.95
C ASN A 347 -49.42 2.75 5.17
N ASP A 348 -49.49 1.44 5.42
CA ASP A 348 -50.20 0.90 6.56
C ASP A 348 -49.42 1.23 7.84
N ILE A 349 -50.02 2.08 8.66
CA ILE A 349 -49.58 2.34 10.02
C ILE A 349 -49.84 1.06 10.81
N ASN A 350 -48.93 0.10 10.71
CA ASN A 350 -48.94 -1.05 11.61
C ASN A 350 -48.88 -0.51 13.04
N GLU A 351 -49.83 -0.91 13.89
CA GLU A 351 -49.77 -0.62 15.32
C GLU A 351 -48.41 -1.10 15.84
N LYS A 352 -47.53 -0.17 16.16
CA LYS A 352 -46.21 -0.50 16.68
C LYS A 352 -46.41 -1.26 17.99
N GLU A 353 -45.98 -2.52 18.03
CA GLU A 353 -45.94 -3.27 19.29
C GLU A 353 -45.16 -2.44 20.32
N THR A 354 -45.80 -2.10 21.43
CA THR A 354 -45.16 -1.34 22.52
C THR A 354 -44.33 -2.27 23.39
N TYR A 355 -43.01 -2.18 23.22
CA TYR A 355 -42.02 -2.90 24.04
C TYR A 355 -41.73 -2.14 25.34
N SER A 356 -41.79 -2.84 26.46
CA SER A 356 -41.24 -2.37 27.74
C SER A 356 -39.84 -2.93 27.93
N PHE A 357 -38.89 -2.04 28.24
CA PHE A 357 -37.50 -2.41 28.45
C PHE A 357 -37.13 -2.34 29.94
N ARG A 358 -36.55 -3.42 30.48
CA ARG A 358 -35.91 -3.43 31.80
C ARG A 358 -34.42 -3.21 31.64
N GLY A 359 -33.83 -2.31 32.44
CA GLY A 359 -32.42 -1.97 32.33
C GLY A 359 -31.89 -1.27 33.58
N ARG A 360 -30.56 -1.19 33.71
CA ARG A 360 -29.84 -0.70 34.91
C ARG A 360 -30.19 0.72 35.36
N SER A 361 -30.88 1.52 34.52
CA SER A 361 -31.26 2.90 34.83
C SER A 361 -32.72 3.24 34.53
N GLY A 362 -33.59 2.26 34.27
CA GLY A 362 -35.00 2.48 33.95
C GLY A 362 -35.95 2.06 35.07
N THR A 363 -36.86 2.95 35.47
CA THR A 363 -38.09 2.59 36.19
C THR A 363 -39.04 1.83 35.26
N GLU A 364 -39.64 0.76 35.77
CA GLU A 364 -40.54 -0.18 35.07
C GLU A 364 -41.47 0.48 34.03
N GLY A 365 -41.44 -0.02 32.79
CA GLY A 365 -42.36 0.40 31.74
C GLY A 365 -43.61 -0.50 31.65
N PHE A 366 -44.76 0.10 31.35
CA PHE A 366 -46.00 -0.60 30.99
C PHE A 366 -45.96 -0.93 29.49
N GLY A 367 -45.82 -2.20 29.13
CA GLY A 367 -45.88 -2.73 27.76
C GLY A 367 -46.27 -4.22 27.78
N SER A 368 -46.76 -4.75 26.66
CA SER A 368 -47.31 -6.12 26.58
C SER A 368 -46.23 -7.21 26.51
N LYS A 369 -45.02 -6.87 26.04
CA LYS A 369 -43.82 -7.72 26.08
C LYS A 369 -42.70 -6.98 26.82
N VAL A 370 -41.99 -7.73 27.67
CA VAL A 370 -40.86 -7.24 28.46
C VAL A 370 -39.56 -7.78 27.86
N GLU A 371 -38.67 -6.88 27.46
CA GLU A 371 -37.33 -7.20 26.96
C GLU A 371 -36.23 -6.57 27.83
N GLU A 372 -35.04 -7.16 27.78
CA GLU A 372 -33.86 -6.68 28.51
C GLU A 372 -33.07 -5.66 27.67
N LEU A 373 -32.71 -4.54 28.30
CA LEU A 373 -31.94 -3.46 27.69
C LEU A 373 -30.50 -3.47 28.19
N TYR A 374 -29.60 -4.00 27.37
CA TYR A 374 -28.17 -4.09 27.65
C TYR A 374 -27.39 -2.81 27.27
N PHE A 375 -27.71 -1.70 27.92
CA PHE A 375 -26.99 -0.43 27.76
C PHE A 375 -25.93 -0.24 28.86
N PRO A 376 -24.61 -0.19 28.52
CA PRO A 376 -23.56 0.04 29.51
C PRO A 376 -23.42 1.51 29.94
N LEU A 377 -23.90 2.47 29.13
CA LEU A 377 -23.77 3.90 29.39
C LEU A 377 -25.14 4.52 29.75
N PRO A 378 -25.17 5.65 30.50
CA PRO A 378 -26.40 6.36 30.80
C PRO A 378 -27.21 6.69 29.55
N TYR A 379 -28.53 6.57 29.65
CA TYR A 379 -29.45 6.77 28.53
C TYR A 379 -30.72 7.53 28.95
N ASN A 380 -31.39 8.13 27.97
CA ASN A 380 -32.68 8.80 28.13
C ASN A 380 -33.79 8.06 27.37
N LYS A 381 -35.04 8.54 27.48
CA LYS A 381 -36.20 7.90 26.84
C LYS A 381 -36.08 7.91 25.32
N GLU A 382 -35.56 8.98 24.74
CA GLU A 382 -35.38 9.13 23.29
C GLU A 382 -34.43 8.06 22.74
N GLN A 383 -33.37 7.70 23.48
CA GLN A 383 -32.46 6.62 23.10
C GLN A 383 -33.10 5.24 23.17
N ILE A 384 -34.02 4.99 24.12
CA ILE A 384 -34.79 3.75 24.20
C ILE A 384 -35.70 3.63 22.97
N THR A 385 -36.32 4.73 22.55
CA THR A 385 -37.18 4.76 21.37
C THR A 385 -36.44 4.36 20.09
N ILE A 386 -35.13 4.57 20.00
CA ILE A 386 -34.32 4.09 18.87
C ILE A 386 -34.37 2.56 18.79
N VAL A 387 -34.15 1.85 19.91
CA VAL A 387 -34.20 0.38 19.96
C VAL A 387 -35.61 -0.13 19.71
N GLN A 388 -36.62 0.50 20.32
CA GLN A 388 -38.04 0.16 20.06
C GLN A 388 -38.37 0.24 18.57
N ASN A 389 -37.95 1.32 17.90
CA ASN A 389 -38.18 1.47 16.47
C ASN A 389 -37.42 0.42 15.66
N LEU A 390 -36.16 0.12 16.02
CA LEU A 390 -35.36 -0.90 15.32
C LEU A 390 -35.85 -2.35 15.51
N LEU A 391 -36.65 -2.64 16.55
CA LEU A 391 -37.34 -3.93 16.68
C LEU A 391 -38.49 -4.09 15.69
N THR A 392 -39.13 -2.97 15.32
CA THR A 392 -40.32 -2.95 14.47
C THR A 392 -40.05 -2.49 13.03
N SER A 393 -38.84 -2.01 12.74
CA SER A 393 -38.51 -1.37 11.47
C SER A 393 -37.09 -1.75 11.04
N SER A 394 -36.92 -1.99 9.74
CA SER A 394 -35.64 -2.43 9.16
C SER A 394 -34.57 -1.33 9.16
N GLY A 395 -34.92 -0.07 9.44
CA GLY A 395 -33.98 1.05 9.58
C GLY A 395 -34.57 2.25 10.35
N VAL A 396 -33.68 3.02 10.99
CA VAL A 396 -34.05 4.22 11.76
C VAL A 396 -33.05 5.34 11.49
N VAL A 397 -33.56 6.54 11.19
CA VAL A 397 -32.75 7.76 11.05
C VAL A 397 -32.78 8.53 12.35
N VAL A 398 -31.60 8.80 12.93
CA VAL A 398 -31.46 9.52 14.20
C VAL A 398 -30.82 10.88 13.98
N GLN A 399 -31.62 11.94 14.14
CA GLN A 399 -31.15 13.33 14.06
C GLN A 399 -31.00 13.94 15.46
N GLY A 400 -30.12 14.92 15.60
CA GLY A 400 -29.86 15.59 16.87
C GLY A 400 -28.74 16.64 16.74
N PRO A 401 -28.76 17.72 17.54
CA PRO A 401 -27.69 18.72 17.56
C PRO A 401 -26.30 18.14 17.89
N PRO A 402 -25.20 18.84 17.56
CA PRO A 402 -23.87 18.44 18.01
C PRO A 402 -23.81 18.39 19.54
N GLY A 403 -23.13 17.38 20.09
CA GLY A 403 -22.98 17.20 21.54
C GLY A 403 -24.12 16.44 22.25
N THR A 404 -25.21 16.07 21.58
CA THR A 404 -26.36 15.37 22.21
C THR A 404 -26.16 13.86 22.40
N GLY A 405 -24.92 13.42 22.60
CA GLY A 405 -24.64 12.03 22.97
C GLY A 405 -24.85 10.98 21.87
N LYS A 406 -24.90 11.33 20.58
CA LYS A 406 -25.05 10.35 19.47
C LYS A 406 -24.06 9.20 19.56
N THR A 407 -22.79 9.51 19.84
CA THR A 407 -21.73 8.50 20.01
C THR A 407 -21.99 7.59 21.20
N HIS A 408 -22.59 8.10 22.29
CA HIS A 408 -23.04 7.28 23.42
C HIS A 408 -24.20 6.37 23.01
N SER A 409 -25.18 6.90 22.27
CA SER A 409 -26.29 6.10 21.73
C SER A 409 -25.78 4.96 20.85
N ILE A 410 -24.82 5.23 19.96
CA ILE A 410 -24.22 4.20 19.09
C ILE A 410 -23.57 3.10 19.92
N ALA A 411 -22.75 3.44 20.92
CA ALA A 411 -22.10 2.45 21.78
C ALA A 411 -23.13 1.59 22.55
N ASN A 412 -24.19 2.20 23.07
CA ASN A 412 -25.29 1.50 23.73
C ASN A 412 -26.01 0.52 22.80
N ILE A 413 -26.32 0.95 21.56
CA ILE A 413 -26.97 0.11 20.56
C ILE A 413 -26.07 -1.07 20.15
N ILE A 414 -24.77 -0.83 19.95
CA ILE A 414 -23.80 -1.89 19.65
C ILE A 414 -23.83 -2.95 20.77
N CYS A 415 -23.71 -2.53 22.02
CA CYS A 415 -23.69 -3.46 23.16
C CYS A 415 -25.00 -4.23 23.29
N HIS A 416 -26.14 -3.58 23.05
CA HIS A 416 -27.44 -4.24 23.05
C HIS A 416 -27.56 -5.33 21.99
N TYR A 417 -27.12 -5.07 20.76
CA TYR A 417 -27.18 -6.07 19.69
C TYR A 417 -26.16 -7.20 19.88
N LEU A 418 -24.95 -6.88 20.34
CA LEU A 418 -23.95 -7.89 20.68
C LEU A 418 -24.45 -8.83 21.79
N ALA A 419 -25.07 -8.29 22.84
CA ALA A 419 -25.66 -9.07 23.93
C ALA A 419 -26.79 -10.00 23.45
N ASN A 420 -27.52 -9.59 22.40
CA ASN A 420 -28.53 -10.41 21.73
C ASN A 420 -27.96 -11.36 20.65
N GLY A 421 -26.63 -11.56 20.61
CA GLY A 421 -25.96 -12.47 19.68
C GLY A 421 -25.97 -12.02 18.22
N LYS A 422 -26.25 -10.75 17.94
CA LYS A 422 -26.24 -10.19 16.58
C LYS A 422 -24.84 -9.73 16.19
N LYS A 423 -24.57 -9.73 14.87
CA LYS A 423 -23.37 -9.14 14.29
C LYS A 423 -23.64 -7.69 13.92
N VAL A 424 -22.72 -6.79 14.23
CA VAL A 424 -22.87 -5.35 14.00
C VAL A 424 -21.70 -4.84 13.15
N LEU A 425 -22.01 -4.21 12.01
CA LEU A 425 -21.04 -3.47 11.21
C LEU A 425 -21.23 -1.98 11.47
N VAL A 426 -20.14 -1.29 11.84
CA VAL A 426 -20.14 0.16 12.08
C VAL A 426 -19.29 0.82 11.01
N THR A 427 -19.86 1.79 10.29
CA THR A 427 -19.16 2.55 9.25
C THR A 427 -19.26 4.05 9.55
N ALA A 428 -18.25 4.83 9.15
CA ALA A 428 -18.26 6.29 9.24
C ALA A 428 -17.34 6.88 8.17
N GLN A 429 -17.62 8.11 7.76
CA GLN A 429 -16.79 8.83 6.79
C GLN A 429 -15.38 9.13 7.33
N GLN A 430 -15.26 9.40 8.63
CA GLN A 430 -14.00 9.80 9.26
C GLN A 430 -13.57 8.76 10.30
N SER A 431 -12.32 8.30 10.18
CA SER A 431 -11.74 7.24 11.03
C SER A 431 -11.76 7.57 12.53
N HIS A 432 -11.62 8.83 12.92
CA HIS A 432 -11.65 9.25 14.33
C HIS A 432 -13.02 9.04 14.99
N VAL A 433 -14.13 9.07 14.22
CA VAL A 433 -15.48 8.82 14.74
C VAL A 433 -15.57 7.37 15.23
N LEU A 434 -15.03 6.44 14.44
CA LEU A 434 -14.97 5.02 14.79
C LEU A 434 -14.09 4.77 16.03
N LYS A 435 -12.95 5.46 16.14
CA LYS A 435 -12.11 5.42 17.37
C LYS A 435 -12.88 5.88 18.60
N THR A 436 -13.60 7.00 18.49
CA THR A 436 -14.39 7.57 19.60
C THR A 436 -15.53 6.62 20.03
N VAL A 437 -16.17 5.94 19.08
CA VAL A 437 -17.18 4.91 19.39
C VAL A 437 -16.53 3.72 20.10
N HIS A 438 -15.40 3.23 19.60
CA HIS A 438 -14.67 2.10 20.17
C HIS A 438 -14.23 2.37 21.63
N GLU A 439 -13.76 3.58 21.93
CA GLU A 439 -13.38 3.97 23.30
C GLU A 439 -14.55 3.92 24.30
N LYS A 440 -15.79 4.07 23.82
CA LYS A 440 -17.00 4.02 24.66
C LYS A 440 -17.54 2.61 24.90
N ILE A 441 -17.04 1.61 24.16
CA ILE A 441 -17.41 0.21 24.38
C ILE A 441 -16.71 -0.28 25.65
N PRO A 442 -17.39 -1.02 26.55
CA PRO A 442 -16.76 -1.58 27.76
C PRO A 442 -15.54 -2.45 27.45
N ASP A 443 -14.54 -2.42 28.33
CA ASP A 443 -13.28 -3.17 28.14
C ASP A 443 -13.52 -4.68 27.99
N GLU A 444 -14.57 -5.24 28.59
CA GLU A 444 -14.88 -6.66 28.45
C GLU A 444 -15.37 -7.05 27.05
N LEU A 445 -15.93 -6.08 26.30
CA LEU A 445 -16.50 -6.26 24.96
C LEU A 445 -15.56 -5.79 23.84
N LYS A 446 -14.56 -4.95 24.13
CA LYS A 446 -13.56 -4.52 23.14
C LYS A 446 -12.90 -5.68 22.37
N PRO A 447 -12.56 -6.82 22.99
CA PRO A 447 -12.02 -7.99 22.28
C PRO A 447 -13.01 -8.66 21.31
N LEU A 448 -14.28 -8.27 21.28
CA LEU A 448 -15.26 -8.77 20.31
C LEU A 448 -15.42 -7.81 19.12
N VAL A 449 -14.78 -6.63 19.17
CA VAL A 449 -14.93 -5.56 18.19
C VAL A 449 -13.70 -5.51 17.32
N VAL A 450 -13.83 -6.03 16.10
CA VAL A 450 -12.79 -5.95 15.08
C VAL A 450 -12.92 -4.62 14.36
N SER A 451 -11.97 -3.72 14.58
CA SER A 451 -11.95 -2.42 13.93
C SER A 451 -11.12 -2.49 12.65
N ARG A 452 -11.73 -2.22 11.49
CA ARG A 452 -11.00 -2.08 10.21
C ARG A 452 -10.64 -0.60 9.97
N ILE A 453 -10.05 0.04 10.98
CA ILE A 453 -9.56 1.43 10.90
C ILE A 453 -8.06 1.38 10.61
N GLY A 454 -7.66 1.82 9.42
CA GLY A 454 -6.23 2.01 9.09
C GLY A 454 -5.50 0.72 8.68
N SER A 455 -4.20 0.86 8.43
CA SER A 455 -3.30 -0.16 7.87
C SER A 455 -3.56 -1.57 8.39
N SER A 456 -3.50 -2.55 7.50
CA SER A 456 -3.77 -3.98 7.73
C SER A 456 -3.20 -4.53 9.05
N LYS A 457 -2.02 -4.08 9.48
CA LYS A 457 -1.33 -4.56 10.68
C LYS A 457 -2.06 -4.31 12.00
N GLU A 458 -2.58 -3.10 12.24
CA GLU A 458 -3.26 -2.80 13.51
C GLU A 458 -4.60 -3.55 13.59
N SER A 459 -5.31 -3.63 12.46
CA SER A 459 -6.55 -4.41 12.34
C SER A 459 -6.30 -5.93 12.51
N LYS A 460 -5.23 -6.47 11.93
CA LYS A 460 -4.84 -7.90 12.05
C LYS A 460 -4.42 -8.25 13.47
N ASN A 461 -3.58 -7.43 14.11
CA ASN A 461 -3.19 -7.64 15.51
C ASN A 461 -4.39 -7.56 16.46
N GLN A 462 -5.31 -6.61 16.22
CA GLN A 462 -6.57 -6.53 16.99
C GLN A 462 -7.43 -7.78 16.77
N LEU A 463 -7.50 -8.30 15.54
CA LEU A 463 -8.24 -9.53 15.24
C LEU A 463 -7.60 -10.76 15.90
N GLU A 464 -6.28 -10.94 15.80
CA GLU A 464 -5.56 -12.05 16.44
C GLU A 464 -5.71 -12.02 17.96
N SER A 465 -5.45 -10.88 18.58
CA SER A 465 -5.64 -10.72 20.04
C SER A 465 -7.09 -10.93 20.47
N SER A 466 -8.06 -10.51 19.66
CA SER A 466 -9.48 -10.77 19.88
C SER A 466 -9.78 -12.27 19.83
N ILE A 467 -9.27 -12.99 18.82
CA ILE A 467 -9.44 -14.44 18.68
C ILE A 467 -8.83 -15.17 19.89
N ASP A 468 -7.59 -14.84 20.26
CA ASP A 468 -6.92 -15.46 21.41
C ASP A 468 -7.70 -15.26 22.72
N LEU A 469 -8.20 -14.04 22.96
CA LEU A 469 -9.00 -13.73 24.14
C LEU A 469 -10.35 -14.45 24.15
N ILE A 470 -11.01 -14.58 22.99
CA ILE A 470 -12.26 -15.34 22.85
C ILE A 470 -12.01 -16.82 23.14
N VAL A 471 -10.95 -17.41 22.56
CA VAL A 471 -10.58 -18.82 22.77
C VAL A 471 -10.28 -19.06 24.25
N GLN A 472 -9.53 -18.17 24.90
CA GLN A 472 -9.26 -18.26 26.34
C GLN A 472 -10.54 -18.24 27.17
N LYS A 473 -11.50 -17.37 26.85
CA LYS A 473 -12.79 -17.26 27.56
C LYS A 473 -13.75 -18.43 27.32
N ILE A 474 -13.67 -19.10 26.17
CA ILE A 474 -14.50 -20.29 25.87
C ILE A 474 -13.92 -21.56 26.51
N THR A 475 -12.61 -21.59 26.76
CA THR A 475 -11.91 -22.75 27.32
C THR A 475 -11.90 -22.77 28.86
N GLN A 476 -12.23 -21.64 29.50
CA GLN A 476 -12.50 -21.53 30.94
C GLN A 476 -13.98 -21.77 31.22
#